data_AF-A0A1Q6W9Y8-F1
#
_entry.id   AF-A0A1Q6W9Y8-F1
#
_cell.length_a   1.000
_cell.length_b   1.000
_cell.length_c   1.000
_cell.angle_alpha   90.00
_cell.angle_beta   90.00
_cell.angle_gamma   90.00
#
_symmetry.space_group_name_H-M   'P 1'
#
loop_
_entity.id
_entity.type
_entity.pdbx_description
1 polymer ?
#
loop_
_entity_poly.entity_id
_entity_poly.type
_entity_poly.pdbx_seq_one_letter_code
_entity_poly.pdbx_strand_id
1 'polypeptide(L)'
;MSDMELTIAIQQLSDADAGKRQLAVMALEELADAASVDSLIGALRDPDATVRRLAVGVLEELGDPRAVEPLVAALEDDAPAVRAAARTALREFRSGEATPALVAALERDDPDVRAAVILALRELRDPRAVAPLRRALRDPEPIVRREAVTALGYLRERAAVDDLKAALGDPDASVRRLAIGALAFFNEPGLLPDFVHALADEDWQVRREAVIVLGRMEHPGAGPALVRALDDPAWQVVKEAAAGVGQRRVAAVAPLVHLLRHAHPDIRKNAATALGAIGALEAVNRLTALTHDNDVEVRKAASRALNEIALAGRVVQ
;
A
#
# COMPACT_ATOMS: atom_id res chain seq x y z
N MET A 1 39.22 -26.92 -5.87
CA MET A 1 38.14 -27.83 -6.29
C MET A 1 36.96 -26.99 -6.78
N SER A 2 36.56 -25.98 -6.00
CA SER A 2 35.63 -24.90 -6.39
C SER A 2 35.82 -24.37 -7.80
N ASP A 3 37.05 -23.99 -8.20
CA ASP A 3 37.28 -23.34 -9.50
C ASP A 3 37.00 -24.27 -10.70
N MET A 4 37.24 -25.58 -10.52
CA MET A 4 36.96 -26.58 -11.56
C MET A 4 35.45 -26.85 -11.64
N GLU A 5 34.77 -26.93 -10.50
CA GLU A 5 33.31 -27.08 -10.43
C GLU A 5 32.59 -25.88 -11.06
N LEU A 6 33.05 -24.67 -10.76
CA LEU A 6 32.59 -23.42 -11.36
C LEU A 6 32.76 -23.43 -12.88
N THR A 7 33.95 -23.80 -13.37
CA THR A 7 34.23 -23.85 -14.81
C THR A 7 33.32 -24.86 -15.52
N ILE A 8 33.11 -26.04 -14.91
CA ILE A 8 32.23 -27.08 -15.46
C ILE A 8 30.78 -26.59 -15.51
N ALA A 9 30.29 -25.97 -14.43
CA ALA A 9 28.93 -25.45 -14.38
C ALA A 9 28.71 -24.34 -15.42
N ILE A 10 29.64 -23.38 -15.55
CA ILE A 10 29.59 -22.34 -16.59
C ILE A 10 29.57 -22.98 -17.99
N GLN A 11 30.39 -23.98 -18.26
CA GLN A 11 30.42 -24.66 -19.56
C GLN A 11 29.09 -25.38 -19.86
N GLN A 12 28.47 -25.99 -18.86
CA GLN A 12 27.20 -26.71 -19.01
C GLN A 12 26.00 -25.80 -19.31
N LEU A 13 26.09 -24.49 -19.06
CA LEU A 13 25.07 -23.51 -19.50
C LEU A 13 24.90 -23.46 -21.01
N SER A 14 25.82 -24.03 -21.80
CA SER A 14 25.71 -24.11 -23.26
C SER A 14 25.31 -25.51 -23.77
N ASP A 15 24.93 -26.44 -22.89
CA ASP A 15 24.52 -27.79 -23.32
C ASP A 15 23.20 -27.74 -24.11
N ALA A 16 23.05 -28.65 -25.08
CA ALA A 16 21.83 -28.75 -25.88
C ALA A 16 20.59 -29.13 -25.05
N ASP A 17 20.79 -29.90 -23.99
CA ASP A 17 19.72 -30.35 -23.08
C ASP A 17 19.39 -29.28 -22.03
N ALA A 18 18.12 -28.86 -21.98
CA ALA A 18 17.66 -27.85 -21.04
C ALA A 18 17.77 -28.30 -19.57
N GLY A 19 17.57 -29.59 -19.27
CA GLY A 19 17.70 -30.12 -17.92
C GLY A 19 19.13 -30.04 -17.41
N LYS A 20 20.13 -30.28 -18.27
CA LYS A 20 21.53 -30.04 -17.90
C LYS A 20 21.84 -28.56 -17.68
N ARG A 21 21.29 -27.67 -18.50
CA ARG A 21 21.43 -26.22 -18.28
C ARG A 21 20.78 -25.78 -16.96
N GLN A 22 19.63 -26.35 -16.59
CA GLN A 22 18.99 -26.10 -15.30
C GLN A 22 19.86 -26.58 -14.14
N LEU A 23 20.41 -27.80 -14.21
CA LEU A 23 21.34 -28.32 -13.22
C LEU A 23 22.60 -27.46 -13.11
N ALA A 24 23.09 -26.93 -14.23
CA ALA A 24 24.21 -26.00 -14.25
C ALA A 24 23.90 -24.71 -13.48
N VAL A 25 22.72 -24.11 -13.69
CA VAL A 25 22.31 -22.93 -12.92
C VAL A 25 22.20 -23.26 -11.42
N MET A 26 21.62 -24.40 -11.05
CA MET A 26 21.54 -24.82 -9.63
C MET A 26 22.92 -25.06 -9.01
N ALA A 27 23.88 -25.60 -9.77
CA ALA A 27 25.25 -25.74 -9.31
C ALA A 27 25.93 -24.37 -9.12
N LEU A 28 25.65 -23.39 -9.98
CA LEU A 28 26.16 -22.02 -9.82
C LEU A 28 25.55 -21.30 -8.61
N GLU A 29 24.30 -21.60 -8.27
CA GLU A 29 23.65 -21.15 -7.03
C GLU A 29 24.42 -21.65 -5.80
N GLU A 30 24.68 -22.96 -5.72
CA GLU A 30 25.40 -23.57 -4.59
C GLU A 30 26.84 -23.03 -4.44
N LEU A 31 27.49 -22.70 -5.56
CA LEU A 31 28.83 -22.13 -5.56
C LEU A 31 28.85 -20.64 -5.15
N ALA A 32 27.77 -19.89 -5.42
CA ALA A 32 27.62 -18.47 -5.10
C ALA A 32 28.81 -17.59 -5.51
N ASP A 33 29.44 -17.89 -6.65
CA ASP A 33 30.67 -17.20 -7.11
C ASP A 33 30.35 -16.05 -8.07
N ALA A 34 30.85 -14.86 -7.77
CA ALA A 34 30.65 -13.64 -8.57
C ALA A 34 31.22 -13.72 -10.00
N ALA A 35 32.15 -14.63 -10.28
CA ALA A 35 32.66 -14.87 -11.64
C ALA A 35 31.60 -15.52 -12.56
N SER A 36 30.54 -16.11 -12.00
CA SER A 36 29.42 -16.67 -12.76
C SER A 36 28.41 -15.64 -13.26
N VAL A 37 28.44 -14.39 -12.74
CA VAL A 37 27.43 -13.35 -13.00
C VAL A 37 27.21 -13.12 -14.49
N ASP A 38 28.27 -12.95 -15.28
CA ASP A 38 28.12 -12.68 -16.72
C ASP A 38 27.52 -13.88 -17.47
N SER A 39 27.81 -15.10 -17.01
CA SER A 39 27.26 -16.34 -17.58
C SER A 39 25.78 -16.50 -17.22
N LEU A 40 25.40 -16.17 -15.99
CA LEU A 40 24.01 -16.16 -15.52
C LEU A 40 23.19 -15.06 -16.21
N ILE A 41 23.77 -13.88 -16.45
CA ILE A 41 23.17 -12.84 -17.29
C ILE A 41 22.92 -13.36 -18.71
N GLY A 42 23.84 -14.16 -19.26
CA GLY A 42 23.64 -14.87 -20.52
C GLY A 42 22.45 -15.84 -20.46
N ALA A 43 22.32 -16.60 -19.37
CA ALA A 43 21.24 -17.56 -19.15
C ALA A 43 19.84 -16.93 -19.04
N LEU A 44 19.73 -15.62 -18.77
CA LEU A 44 18.46 -14.88 -18.87
C LEU A 44 17.90 -14.82 -20.30
N ARG A 45 18.66 -15.23 -21.32
CA ARG A 45 18.20 -15.32 -22.73
C ARG A 45 18.02 -16.76 -23.20
N ASP A 46 18.06 -17.73 -22.29
CA ASP A 46 17.89 -19.14 -22.63
C ASP A 46 16.53 -19.42 -23.28
N PRO A 47 16.43 -20.30 -24.30
CA PRO A 47 15.14 -20.67 -24.87
C PRO A 47 14.18 -21.31 -23.86
N ASP A 48 14.70 -21.99 -22.83
CA ASP A 48 13.91 -22.62 -21.77
C ASP A 48 13.57 -21.63 -20.65
N ALA A 49 12.28 -21.42 -20.40
CA ALA A 49 11.81 -20.48 -19.38
C ALA A 49 12.21 -20.89 -17.95
N THR A 50 12.46 -22.17 -17.69
CA THR A 50 12.89 -22.64 -16.37
C THR A 50 14.35 -22.25 -16.12
N VAL A 51 15.22 -22.38 -17.13
CA VAL A 51 16.61 -21.88 -17.07
C VAL A 51 16.62 -20.38 -16.79
N ARG A 52 15.85 -19.59 -17.55
CA ARG A 52 15.75 -18.13 -17.34
C ARG A 52 15.29 -17.79 -15.93
N ARG A 53 14.22 -18.45 -15.44
CA ARG A 53 13.69 -18.24 -14.09
C ARG A 53 14.69 -18.62 -12.99
N LEU A 54 15.43 -19.73 -13.15
CA LEU A 54 16.47 -20.11 -12.20
C LEU A 54 17.60 -19.09 -12.20
N ALA A 55 18.03 -18.63 -13.37
CA ALA A 55 19.10 -17.63 -13.49
C ALA A 55 18.71 -16.31 -12.79
N VAL A 56 17.45 -15.89 -12.87
CA VAL A 56 16.94 -14.75 -12.09
C VAL A 56 17.17 -14.94 -10.58
N GLY A 57 16.84 -16.12 -10.05
CA GLY A 57 17.00 -16.41 -8.62
C GLY A 57 18.46 -16.39 -8.17
N VAL A 58 19.37 -16.96 -8.96
CA VAL A 58 20.80 -16.91 -8.63
C VAL A 58 21.35 -15.49 -8.70
N LEU A 59 20.94 -14.70 -9.70
CA LEU A 59 21.35 -13.29 -9.83
C LEU A 59 20.82 -12.41 -8.69
N GLU A 60 19.63 -12.71 -8.17
CA GLU A 60 19.08 -12.07 -6.95
C GLU A 60 19.99 -12.34 -5.75
N GLU A 61 20.34 -13.61 -5.50
CA GLU A 61 21.16 -14.02 -4.36
C GLU A 61 22.58 -13.43 -4.43
N LEU A 62 23.18 -13.42 -5.62
CA LEU A 62 24.50 -12.80 -5.83
C LEU A 62 24.46 -11.27 -5.63
N GLY A 63 23.33 -10.63 -5.91
CA GLY A 63 23.12 -9.20 -5.67
C GLY A 63 24.05 -8.27 -6.47
N ASP A 64 24.68 -8.75 -7.54
CA ASP A 64 25.63 -7.99 -8.34
C ASP A 64 24.90 -6.93 -9.19
N PRO A 65 25.21 -5.62 -9.04
CA PRO A 65 24.53 -4.54 -9.76
C PRO A 65 24.55 -4.67 -11.30
N ARG A 66 25.50 -5.42 -11.87
CA ARG A 66 25.53 -5.73 -13.32
C ARG A 66 24.29 -6.48 -13.79
N ALA A 67 23.61 -7.21 -12.89
CA ALA A 67 22.41 -7.97 -13.20
C ALA A 67 21.14 -7.09 -13.32
N VAL A 68 21.15 -5.85 -12.84
CA VAL A 68 19.94 -5.03 -12.70
C VAL A 68 19.30 -4.73 -14.06
N GLU A 69 20.06 -4.31 -15.07
CA GLU A 69 19.50 -4.04 -16.41
C GLU A 69 18.99 -5.32 -17.10
N PRO A 70 19.72 -6.45 -17.09
CA PRO A 70 19.20 -7.72 -17.59
C PRO A 70 17.93 -8.19 -16.88
N LEU A 71 17.84 -7.99 -15.56
CA LEU A 71 16.65 -8.31 -14.77
C LEU A 71 15.47 -7.37 -15.09
N VAL A 72 15.74 -6.10 -15.38
CA VAL A 72 14.72 -5.17 -15.92
C VAL A 72 14.18 -5.68 -17.26
N ALA A 73 15.04 -6.15 -18.17
CA ALA A 73 14.59 -6.75 -19.42
C ALA A 73 13.75 -8.02 -19.18
N ALA A 74 14.10 -8.83 -18.17
CA ALA A 74 13.33 -10.02 -17.80
C ALA A 74 11.92 -9.72 -17.23
N LEU A 75 11.60 -8.46 -16.91
CA LEU A 75 10.24 -8.04 -16.58
C LEU A 75 9.28 -8.14 -17.78
N GLU A 76 9.81 -8.16 -19.00
CA GLU A 76 9.06 -8.24 -20.26
C GLU A 76 9.10 -9.66 -20.87
N ASP A 77 9.63 -10.63 -20.12
CA ASP A 77 9.74 -12.03 -20.59
C ASP A 77 8.37 -12.62 -20.97
N ASP A 78 8.32 -13.44 -22.02
CA ASP A 78 7.08 -14.11 -22.46
C ASP A 78 6.46 -14.98 -21.36
N ALA A 79 7.29 -15.62 -20.52
CA ALA A 79 6.86 -16.51 -19.46
C ALA A 79 6.47 -15.73 -18.19
N PRO A 80 5.20 -15.83 -17.71
CA PRO A 80 4.77 -15.12 -16.51
C PRO A 80 5.59 -15.42 -15.26
N ALA A 81 6.12 -16.65 -15.15
CA ALA A 81 6.96 -17.08 -14.03
C ALA A 81 8.32 -16.34 -14.01
N VAL A 82 8.89 -16.03 -15.17
CA VAL A 82 10.15 -15.27 -15.28
C VAL A 82 9.90 -13.81 -14.93
N ARG A 83 8.83 -13.19 -15.46
CA ARG A 83 8.43 -11.82 -15.08
C ARG A 83 8.21 -11.68 -13.57
N ALA A 84 7.51 -12.63 -12.96
CA ALA A 84 7.27 -12.63 -11.53
C ALA A 84 8.57 -12.78 -10.72
N ALA A 85 9.48 -13.66 -11.15
CA ALA A 85 10.80 -13.79 -10.54
C ALA A 85 11.60 -12.49 -10.64
N ALA A 86 11.65 -11.85 -11.83
CA ALA A 86 12.37 -10.61 -12.04
C ALA A 86 11.83 -9.45 -11.19
N ARG A 87 10.50 -9.35 -11.04
CA ARG A 87 9.85 -8.39 -10.14
C ARG A 87 10.28 -8.57 -8.68
N THR A 88 10.40 -9.80 -8.22
CA THR A 88 10.87 -10.11 -6.85
C THR A 88 12.35 -9.80 -6.73
N ALA A 89 13.18 -10.29 -7.65
CA ALA A 89 14.62 -10.12 -7.64
C ALA A 89 15.03 -8.66 -7.60
N LEU A 90 14.48 -7.81 -8.47
CA LEU A 90 14.79 -6.37 -8.51
C LEU A 90 14.48 -5.66 -7.19
N ARG A 91 13.49 -6.15 -6.44
CA ARG A 91 13.15 -5.60 -5.13
C ARG A 91 14.15 -5.98 -4.06
N GLU A 92 15.04 -6.94 -4.26
CA GLU A 92 16.07 -7.33 -3.28
C GLU A 92 17.42 -6.66 -3.51
N PHE A 93 17.59 -5.92 -4.61
CA PHE A 93 18.78 -5.08 -4.80
C PHE A 93 18.75 -3.89 -3.84
N ARG A 94 19.64 -3.93 -2.85
CA ARG A 94 19.80 -2.90 -1.79
C ARG A 94 20.99 -1.97 -2.03
N SER A 95 21.83 -2.24 -3.03
CA SER A 95 22.99 -1.40 -3.36
C SER A 95 22.56 -0.18 -4.16
N GLY A 96 23.02 1.01 -3.75
CA GLY A 96 22.82 2.24 -4.52
C GLY A 96 23.44 2.21 -5.93
N GLU A 97 24.31 1.26 -6.23
CA GLU A 97 24.83 1.04 -7.59
C GLU A 97 23.72 0.59 -8.56
N ALA A 98 22.62 0.01 -8.06
CA ALA A 98 21.44 -0.33 -8.86
C ALA A 98 20.62 0.90 -9.28
N THR A 99 20.73 2.02 -8.55
CA THR A 99 19.88 3.19 -8.73
C THR A 99 19.90 3.75 -10.16
N PRO A 100 21.06 3.94 -10.83
CA PRO A 100 21.07 4.49 -12.19
C PRO A 100 20.33 3.60 -13.19
N ALA A 101 20.49 2.28 -13.11
CA ALA A 101 19.82 1.34 -14.00
C ALA A 101 18.31 1.31 -13.76
N LEU A 102 17.88 1.27 -12.49
CA LEU A 102 16.45 1.35 -12.13
C LEU A 102 15.84 2.69 -12.54
N VAL A 103 16.53 3.82 -12.33
CA VAL A 103 16.03 5.13 -12.76
C VAL A 103 15.89 5.21 -14.28
N ALA A 104 16.84 4.67 -15.04
CA ALA A 104 16.74 4.59 -16.50
C ALA A 104 15.54 3.74 -16.96
N ALA A 105 15.23 2.68 -16.22
CA ALA A 105 14.10 1.79 -16.52
C ALA A 105 12.72 2.44 -16.34
N LEU A 106 12.64 3.63 -15.71
CA LEU A 106 11.41 4.44 -15.71
C LEU A 106 11.08 5.05 -17.08
N GLU A 107 11.97 4.95 -18.08
CA GLU A 107 11.72 5.37 -19.46
C GLU A 107 11.31 4.21 -20.39
N ARG A 108 11.09 3.00 -19.84
CA ARG A 108 10.62 1.86 -20.65
C ARG A 108 9.19 2.10 -21.15
N ASP A 109 8.90 1.59 -22.35
CA ASP A 109 7.59 1.73 -22.98
C ASP A 109 6.47 1.03 -22.18
N ASP A 110 6.77 -0.15 -21.62
CA ASP A 110 5.82 -0.94 -20.86
C ASP A 110 5.53 -0.33 -19.47
N PRO A 111 4.28 0.09 -19.18
CA PRO A 111 3.92 0.60 -17.85
C PRO A 111 4.05 -0.42 -16.73
N ASP A 112 3.92 -1.73 -17.00
CA ASP A 112 4.13 -2.78 -16.01
C ASP A 112 5.59 -2.81 -15.54
N VAL A 113 6.54 -2.56 -16.45
CA VAL A 113 7.97 -2.44 -16.15
C VAL A 113 8.23 -1.19 -15.31
N ARG A 114 7.72 -0.03 -15.75
CA ARG A 114 7.86 1.22 -15.00
C ARG A 114 7.31 1.10 -13.57
N ALA A 115 6.14 0.49 -13.40
CA ALA A 115 5.51 0.25 -12.11
C ALA A 115 6.35 -0.70 -11.22
N ALA A 116 6.85 -1.81 -11.77
CA ALA A 116 7.70 -2.75 -11.03
C ALA A 116 9.01 -2.09 -10.55
N VAL A 117 9.60 -1.26 -11.40
CA VAL A 117 10.84 -0.53 -11.08
C VAL A 117 10.63 0.51 -9.99
N ILE A 118 9.48 1.19 -9.95
CA ILE A 118 9.13 2.11 -8.84
C ILE A 118 9.12 1.37 -7.49
N LEU A 119 8.59 0.15 -7.46
CA LEU A 119 8.62 -0.68 -6.25
C LEU A 119 10.05 -1.03 -5.84
N ALA A 120 10.93 -1.38 -6.79
CA ALA A 120 12.34 -1.62 -6.49
C ALA A 120 13.04 -0.37 -5.94
N LEU A 121 12.83 0.81 -6.56
CA LEU A 121 13.36 2.09 -6.09
C LEU A 121 12.88 2.45 -4.68
N ARG A 122 11.62 2.13 -4.34
CA ARG A 122 11.07 2.31 -2.98
C ARG A 122 11.84 1.48 -1.94
N GLU A 123 12.14 0.22 -2.25
CA GLU A 123 12.86 -0.64 -1.30
C GLU A 123 14.34 -0.24 -1.17
N LEU A 124 14.93 0.30 -2.23
CA LEU A 124 16.31 0.78 -2.25
C LEU A 124 16.51 2.04 -1.39
N ARG A 125 15.50 2.92 -1.31
CA ARG A 125 15.51 4.16 -0.50
C ARG A 125 16.66 5.12 -0.84
N ASP A 126 17.14 5.09 -2.07
CA ASP A 126 18.20 5.99 -2.52
C ASP A 126 17.64 7.38 -2.83
N PRO A 127 18.15 8.46 -2.21
CA PRO A 127 17.69 9.82 -2.47
C PRO A 127 17.76 10.25 -3.94
N ARG A 128 18.65 9.66 -4.74
CA ARG A 128 18.76 9.93 -6.18
C ARG A 128 17.49 9.51 -6.95
N ALA A 129 16.68 8.62 -6.40
CA ALA A 129 15.42 8.18 -7.01
C ALA A 129 14.26 9.15 -6.80
N VAL A 130 14.37 10.11 -5.86
CA VAL A 130 13.23 10.97 -5.47
C VAL A 130 12.73 11.84 -6.63
N ALA A 131 13.62 12.51 -7.36
CA ALA A 131 13.21 13.33 -8.50
C ALA A 131 12.58 12.50 -9.64
N PRO A 132 13.14 11.34 -10.04
CA PRO A 132 12.47 10.43 -10.95
C PRO A 132 11.09 9.94 -10.47
N LEU A 133 10.96 9.57 -9.19
CA LEU A 133 9.67 9.15 -8.61
C LEU A 133 8.63 10.27 -8.63
N ARG A 134 9.04 11.52 -8.34
CA ARG A 134 8.15 12.69 -8.45
C ARG A 134 7.68 12.94 -9.89
N ARG A 135 8.52 12.66 -10.89
CA ARG A 135 8.11 12.74 -12.31
C ARG A 135 7.12 11.64 -12.67
N ALA A 136 7.27 10.44 -12.14
CA ALA A 136 6.35 9.31 -12.35
C ALA A 136 4.92 9.58 -11.82
N LEU A 137 4.73 10.56 -10.93
CA LEU A 137 3.38 11.04 -10.56
C LEU A 137 2.61 11.66 -11.72
N ARG A 138 3.27 11.97 -12.84
CA ARG A 138 2.67 12.53 -14.06
C ARG A 138 2.69 11.53 -15.22
N ASP A 139 2.96 10.26 -14.96
CA ASP A 139 2.95 9.22 -15.99
C ASP A 139 1.57 9.10 -16.65
N PRO A 140 1.48 8.88 -17.97
CA PRO A 140 0.20 8.67 -18.63
C PRO A 140 -0.62 7.53 -18.03
N GLU A 141 0.04 6.48 -17.53
CA GLU A 141 -0.62 5.28 -17.05
C GLU A 141 -0.93 5.33 -15.56
N PRO A 142 -2.21 5.15 -15.15
CA PRO A 142 -2.61 5.20 -13.74
C PRO A 142 -1.84 4.21 -12.85
N ILE A 143 -1.46 3.05 -13.39
CA ILE A 143 -0.69 2.05 -12.62
C ILE A 143 0.66 2.61 -12.16
N VAL A 144 1.35 3.35 -13.01
CA VAL A 144 2.65 3.96 -12.69
C VAL A 144 2.46 5.09 -11.68
N ARG A 145 1.43 5.94 -11.87
CA ARG A 145 1.11 7.01 -10.91
C ARG A 145 0.77 6.47 -9.52
N ARG A 146 0.01 5.38 -9.42
CA ARG A 146 -0.31 4.72 -8.15
C ARG A 146 0.94 4.23 -7.42
N GLU A 147 1.86 3.60 -8.14
CA GLU A 147 3.11 3.14 -7.54
C GLU A 147 3.98 4.32 -7.11
N ALA A 148 4.04 5.40 -7.89
CA ALA A 148 4.78 6.61 -7.54
C ALA A 148 4.24 7.27 -6.25
N VAL A 149 2.91 7.41 -6.13
CA VAL A 149 2.24 7.90 -4.92
C VAL A 149 2.59 7.02 -3.71
N THR A 150 2.50 5.70 -3.88
CA THR A 150 2.77 4.74 -2.81
C THR A 150 4.24 4.79 -2.37
N ALA A 151 5.16 4.85 -3.33
CA ALA A 151 6.59 4.93 -3.06
C ALA A 151 6.96 6.20 -2.29
N LEU A 152 6.52 7.37 -2.76
CA LEU A 152 6.83 8.66 -2.13
C LEU A 152 6.20 8.80 -0.74
N GLY A 153 4.99 8.27 -0.55
CA GLY A 153 4.34 8.21 0.76
C GLY A 153 5.08 7.30 1.74
N TYR A 154 5.49 6.11 1.30
CA TYR A 154 6.24 5.15 2.13
C TYR A 154 7.62 5.70 2.54
N LEU A 155 8.31 6.34 1.59
CA LEU A 155 9.61 7.00 1.84
C LEU A 155 9.47 8.28 2.68
N ARG A 156 8.25 8.81 2.85
CA ARG A 156 7.95 10.08 3.54
C ARG A 156 8.74 11.25 2.95
N GLU A 157 8.82 11.29 1.62
CA GLU A 157 9.57 12.31 0.90
C GLU A 157 8.89 13.68 1.03
N ARG A 158 9.35 14.51 1.97
CA ARG A 158 8.77 15.84 2.24
C ARG A 158 8.74 16.73 1.00
N ALA A 159 9.76 16.62 0.15
CA ALA A 159 9.85 17.36 -1.10
C ALA A 159 8.76 17.00 -2.12
N ALA A 160 8.03 15.90 -1.91
CA ALA A 160 6.94 15.44 -2.76
C ALA A 160 5.54 15.78 -2.22
N VAL A 161 5.42 16.44 -1.06
CA VAL A 161 4.10 16.74 -0.46
C VAL A 161 3.19 17.52 -1.42
N ASP A 162 3.70 18.56 -2.08
CA ASP A 162 2.90 19.34 -3.03
C ASP A 162 2.52 18.52 -4.28
N ASP A 163 3.39 17.62 -4.74
CA ASP A 163 3.06 16.73 -5.85
C ASP A 163 1.99 15.69 -5.44
N LEU A 164 2.07 15.16 -4.21
CA LEU A 164 1.06 14.27 -3.65
C LEU A 164 -0.28 14.98 -3.42
N LYS A 165 -0.27 16.27 -3.03
CA LYS A 165 -1.48 17.09 -2.99
C LYS A 165 -2.10 17.24 -4.37
N ALA A 166 -1.29 17.47 -5.41
CA ALA A 166 -1.80 17.53 -6.77
C ALA A 166 -2.46 16.20 -7.20
N ALA A 167 -1.92 15.06 -6.74
CA ALA A 167 -2.50 13.73 -7.00
C ALA A 167 -3.88 13.50 -6.34
N LEU A 168 -4.32 14.36 -5.41
CA LEU A 168 -5.71 14.35 -4.92
C LEU A 168 -6.73 14.75 -6.00
N GLY A 169 -6.29 15.39 -7.08
CA GLY A 169 -7.12 15.74 -8.25
C GLY A 169 -6.93 14.82 -9.46
N ASP A 170 -6.31 13.64 -9.27
CA ASP A 170 -6.03 12.71 -10.37
C ASP A 170 -7.33 12.18 -11.04
N PRO A 171 -7.36 11.98 -12.37
CA PRO A 171 -8.50 11.37 -13.05
C PRO A 171 -8.86 9.98 -12.53
N ASP A 172 -7.89 9.21 -12.06
CA ASP A 172 -8.09 7.86 -11.52
C ASP A 172 -8.37 7.90 -10.01
N ALA A 173 -9.54 7.42 -9.60
CA ALA A 173 -9.96 7.42 -8.20
C ALA A 173 -9.03 6.60 -7.29
N SER A 174 -8.37 5.56 -7.81
CA SER A 174 -7.40 4.80 -7.02
C SER A 174 -6.14 5.61 -6.74
N VAL A 175 -5.68 6.45 -7.68
CA VAL A 175 -4.59 7.40 -7.44
C VAL A 175 -5.00 8.42 -6.37
N ARG A 176 -6.17 9.06 -6.50
CA ARG A 176 -6.68 10.01 -5.48
C ARG A 176 -6.74 9.39 -4.09
N ARG A 177 -7.29 8.18 -3.99
CA ARG A 177 -7.37 7.43 -2.73
C ARG A 177 -5.98 7.14 -2.13
N LEU A 178 -5.03 6.68 -2.95
CA LEU A 178 -3.66 6.43 -2.48
C LEU A 178 -2.97 7.72 -2.06
N ALA A 179 -3.25 8.85 -2.71
CA ALA A 179 -2.68 10.14 -2.36
C ALA A 179 -3.11 10.59 -0.95
N ILE A 180 -4.38 10.36 -0.57
CA ILE A 180 -4.88 10.59 0.80
C ILE A 180 -4.08 9.76 1.80
N GLY A 181 -3.92 8.46 1.55
CA GLY A 181 -3.17 7.55 2.43
C GLY A 181 -1.69 7.91 2.51
N ALA A 182 -1.07 8.30 1.39
CA ALA A 182 0.32 8.74 1.33
C ALA A 182 0.55 10.01 2.14
N LEU A 183 -0.31 11.03 1.97
CA LEU A 183 -0.26 12.29 2.71
C LEU A 183 -0.46 12.09 4.21
N ALA A 184 -1.25 11.08 4.63
CA ALA A 184 -1.45 10.78 6.04
C ALA A 184 -0.15 10.36 6.77
N PHE A 185 0.86 9.82 6.07
CA PHE A 185 2.14 9.45 6.69
C PHE A 185 2.99 10.66 7.15
N PHE A 186 2.71 11.86 6.64
CA PHE A 186 3.43 13.07 7.02
C PHE A 186 2.93 13.64 8.36
N ASN A 187 1.71 13.31 8.76
CA ASN A 187 1.08 13.76 10.02
C ASN A 187 1.12 15.28 10.23
N GLU A 188 0.88 16.05 9.15
CA GLU A 188 0.95 17.51 9.19
C GLU A 188 -0.45 18.13 9.38
N PRO A 189 -0.65 18.99 10.41
CA PRO A 189 -1.90 19.71 10.64
C PRO A 189 -2.44 20.46 9.41
N GLY A 190 -1.53 21.01 8.60
CA GLY A 190 -1.85 21.75 7.38
C GLY A 190 -2.50 20.92 6.26
N LEU A 191 -2.55 19.59 6.40
CA LEU A 191 -3.23 18.68 5.47
C LEU A 191 -4.73 18.53 5.75
N LEU A 192 -5.23 19.11 6.86
CA LEU A 192 -6.66 19.03 7.17
C LEU A 192 -7.55 19.52 6.01
N PRO A 193 -7.31 20.69 5.39
CA PRO A 193 -8.18 21.17 4.31
C PRO A 193 -8.21 20.19 3.13
N ASP A 194 -7.09 19.55 2.82
CA ASP A 194 -6.96 18.57 1.74
C ASP A 194 -7.83 17.33 2.02
N PHE A 195 -7.76 16.77 3.23
CA PHE A 195 -8.60 15.62 3.63
C PHE A 195 -10.08 15.98 3.75
N VAL A 196 -10.39 17.20 4.21
CA VAL A 196 -11.77 17.68 4.28
C VAL A 196 -12.36 17.87 2.88
N HIS A 197 -11.57 18.34 1.91
CA HIS A 197 -12.00 18.45 0.52
C HIS A 197 -12.27 17.07 -0.10
N ALA A 198 -11.44 16.08 0.20
CA ALA A 198 -11.62 14.71 -0.26
C ALA A 198 -12.92 14.02 0.24
N LEU A 199 -13.57 14.55 1.27
CA LEU A 199 -14.92 14.10 1.67
C LEU A 199 -16.02 14.47 0.65
N ALA A 200 -15.73 15.29 -0.34
CA ALA A 200 -16.65 15.64 -1.42
C ALA A 200 -16.35 14.89 -2.74
N ASP A 201 -15.41 13.92 -2.73
CA ASP A 201 -15.05 13.15 -3.92
C ASP A 201 -16.25 12.36 -4.46
N GLU A 202 -16.32 12.22 -5.79
CA GLU A 202 -17.36 11.43 -6.46
C GLU A 202 -17.30 9.95 -6.06
N ASP A 203 -16.09 9.41 -5.83
CA ASP A 203 -15.86 8.02 -5.51
C ASP A 203 -15.92 7.79 -3.99
N TRP A 204 -16.79 6.87 -3.58
CA TRP A 204 -17.01 6.58 -2.16
C TRP A 204 -15.78 5.98 -1.46
N GLN A 205 -14.88 5.31 -2.18
CA GLN A 205 -13.65 4.75 -1.63
C GLN A 205 -12.66 5.86 -1.28
N VAL A 206 -12.61 6.93 -2.09
CA VAL A 206 -11.82 8.13 -1.81
C VAL A 206 -12.36 8.84 -0.56
N ARG A 207 -13.68 9.09 -0.51
CA ARG A 207 -14.33 9.69 0.68
C ARG A 207 -14.10 8.85 1.94
N ARG A 208 -14.21 7.52 1.82
CA ARG A 208 -13.96 6.58 2.93
C ARG A 208 -12.52 6.70 3.45
N GLU A 209 -11.53 6.77 2.57
CA GLU A 209 -10.13 6.91 2.97
C GLU A 209 -9.90 8.23 3.72
N ALA A 210 -10.49 9.34 3.22
CA ALA A 210 -10.44 10.63 3.90
C ALA A 210 -11.04 10.56 5.32
N VAL A 211 -12.19 9.90 5.49
CA VAL A 211 -12.80 9.67 6.81
C VAL A 211 -11.86 8.89 7.75
N ILE A 212 -11.22 7.83 7.26
CA ILE A 212 -10.29 7.03 8.07
C ILE A 212 -9.10 7.89 8.54
N VAL A 213 -8.54 8.70 7.65
CA VAL A 213 -7.42 9.59 7.97
C VAL A 213 -7.86 10.65 8.99
N LEU A 214 -9.00 11.30 8.77
CA LEU A 214 -9.55 12.30 9.70
C LEU A 214 -9.87 11.70 11.08
N GLY A 215 -10.31 10.45 11.14
CA GLY A 215 -10.55 9.72 12.40
C GLY A 215 -9.29 9.58 13.26
N ARG A 216 -8.14 9.40 12.61
CA ARG A 216 -6.83 9.23 13.27
C ARG A 216 -6.05 10.53 13.44
N MET A 217 -6.39 11.57 12.68
CA MET A 217 -5.68 12.85 12.68
C MET A 217 -5.84 13.59 14.00
N GLU A 218 -4.75 13.97 14.67
CA GLU A 218 -4.78 14.73 15.94
C GLU A 218 -5.06 16.23 15.72
N HIS A 219 -6.19 16.57 15.09
CA HIS A 219 -6.56 17.94 14.79
C HIS A 219 -8.02 18.25 15.18
N PRO A 220 -8.32 19.34 15.90
CA PRO A 220 -9.68 19.66 16.37
C PRO A 220 -10.69 19.80 15.22
N GLY A 221 -10.26 20.36 14.09
CA GLY A 221 -11.07 20.49 12.87
C GLY A 221 -11.50 19.16 12.21
N ALA A 222 -10.89 18.03 12.56
CA ALA A 222 -11.30 16.72 12.02
C ALA A 222 -12.66 16.26 12.56
N GLY A 223 -13.01 16.63 13.80
CA GLY A 223 -14.28 16.23 14.42
C GLY A 223 -15.51 16.70 13.63
N PRO A 224 -15.65 18.01 13.35
CA PRO A 224 -16.76 18.52 12.54
C PRO A 224 -16.83 17.91 11.12
N ALA A 225 -15.69 17.54 10.54
CA ALA A 225 -15.66 16.87 9.23
C ALA A 225 -16.22 15.45 9.31
N LEU A 226 -15.85 14.68 10.33
CA LEU A 226 -16.39 13.34 10.57
C LEU A 226 -17.89 13.35 10.85
N VAL A 227 -18.39 14.34 11.59
CA VAL A 227 -19.83 14.48 11.85
C VAL A 227 -20.60 14.70 10.56
N ARG A 228 -20.10 15.54 9.64
CA ARG A 228 -20.72 15.71 8.31
C ARG A 228 -20.71 14.41 7.50
N ALA A 229 -19.67 13.59 7.62
CA ALA A 229 -19.57 12.32 6.91
C ALA A 229 -20.53 11.22 7.44
N LEU A 230 -21.25 11.46 8.55
CA LEU A 230 -22.31 10.57 9.03
C LEU A 230 -23.53 10.57 8.10
N ASP A 231 -23.69 11.61 7.27
CA ASP A 231 -24.78 11.76 6.32
C ASP A 231 -24.39 11.32 4.88
N ASP A 232 -23.24 10.64 4.72
CA ASP A 232 -22.77 10.18 3.40
C ASP A 232 -23.73 9.14 2.77
N PRO A 233 -23.99 9.18 1.45
CA PRO A 233 -24.85 8.20 0.80
C PRO A 233 -24.29 6.77 0.83
N ALA A 234 -22.97 6.60 0.92
CA ALA A 234 -22.33 5.30 0.98
C ALA A 234 -22.23 4.83 2.43
N TRP A 235 -22.91 3.71 2.74
CA TRP A 235 -22.92 3.13 4.09
C TRP A 235 -21.50 2.81 4.60
N GLN A 236 -20.56 2.49 3.70
CA GLN A 236 -19.16 2.25 4.06
C GLN A 236 -18.51 3.50 4.65
N VAL A 237 -18.80 4.68 4.10
CA VAL A 237 -18.28 5.97 4.60
C VAL A 237 -18.92 6.29 5.95
N VAL A 238 -20.24 6.18 6.06
CA VAL A 238 -20.99 6.40 7.32
C VAL A 238 -20.48 5.51 8.45
N LYS A 239 -20.21 4.23 8.15
CA LYS A 239 -19.65 3.27 9.11
C LYS A 239 -18.30 3.73 9.65
N GLU A 240 -17.37 4.15 8.78
CA GLU A 240 -16.06 4.64 9.21
C GLU A 240 -16.18 6.00 9.93
N ALA A 241 -17.13 6.85 9.53
CA ALA A 241 -17.36 8.15 10.16
C ALA A 241 -17.85 7.99 11.60
N ALA A 242 -18.80 7.08 11.85
CA ALA A 242 -19.26 6.75 13.19
C ALA A 242 -18.11 6.21 14.06
N ALA A 243 -17.24 5.36 13.51
CA ALA A 243 -16.05 4.87 14.20
C ALA A 243 -15.09 6.01 14.55
N GLY A 244 -14.79 6.90 13.59
CA GLY A 244 -13.91 8.05 13.80
C GLY A 244 -14.45 9.03 14.84
N VAL A 245 -15.76 9.33 14.81
CA VAL A 245 -16.44 10.16 15.82
C VAL A 245 -16.26 9.56 17.22
N GLY A 246 -16.46 8.24 17.37
CA GLY A 246 -16.27 7.53 18.63
C GLY A 246 -14.82 7.53 19.11
N GLN A 247 -13.87 7.18 18.23
CA GLN A 247 -12.43 7.15 18.54
C GLN A 247 -11.95 8.52 19.06
N ARG A 248 -12.48 9.60 18.48
CA ARG A 248 -12.14 10.97 18.85
C ARG A 248 -13.02 11.56 19.94
N ARG A 249 -14.03 10.82 20.42
CA ARG A 249 -15.04 11.27 21.39
C ARG A 249 -15.67 12.62 21.01
N VAL A 250 -15.96 12.80 19.72
CA VAL A 250 -16.59 14.03 19.22
C VAL A 250 -18.04 14.07 19.69
N ALA A 251 -18.47 15.18 20.29
CA ALA A 251 -19.83 15.35 20.80
C ALA A 251 -20.87 15.41 19.66
N ALA A 252 -21.29 14.24 19.17
CA ALA A 252 -22.20 14.08 18.04
C ALA A 252 -23.38 13.14 18.37
N VAL A 253 -23.96 13.31 19.56
CA VAL A 253 -24.96 12.39 20.13
C VAL A 253 -26.18 12.25 19.22
N ALA A 254 -26.78 13.35 18.76
CA ALA A 254 -28.02 13.29 17.99
C ALA A 254 -27.87 12.54 16.63
N PRO A 255 -26.86 12.86 15.78
CA PRO A 255 -26.61 12.07 14.57
C PRO A 255 -26.35 10.59 14.85
N LEU A 256 -25.54 10.26 15.87
CA LEU A 256 -25.26 8.87 16.22
C LEU A 256 -26.51 8.12 16.70
N VAL A 257 -27.37 8.77 17.47
CA VAL A 257 -28.66 8.19 17.89
C VAL A 257 -29.56 7.90 16.69
N HIS A 258 -29.55 8.75 15.66
CA HIS A 258 -30.26 8.47 14.41
C HIS A 258 -29.73 7.20 13.73
N LEU A 259 -28.41 7.04 13.67
CA LEU A 259 -27.75 5.87 13.06
C LEU A 259 -28.03 4.54 13.77
N LEU A 260 -28.48 4.55 15.03
CA LEU A 260 -28.93 3.32 15.73
C LEU A 260 -30.13 2.64 15.07
N ARG A 261 -30.83 3.33 14.15
CA ARG A 261 -31.96 2.78 13.38
C ARG A 261 -31.61 2.42 11.95
N HIS A 262 -30.33 2.53 11.58
CA HIS A 262 -29.88 2.31 10.21
C HIS A 262 -30.07 0.84 9.78
N ALA A 263 -30.42 0.60 8.52
CA ALA A 263 -30.66 -0.75 8.01
C ALA A 263 -29.41 -1.66 8.12
N HIS A 264 -28.24 -1.11 7.84
CA HIS A 264 -26.96 -1.82 7.90
C HIS A 264 -26.48 -2.04 9.36
N PRO A 265 -26.22 -3.28 9.80
CA PRO A 265 -25.84 -3.60 11.18
C PRO A 265 -24.53 -2.97 11.61
N ASP A 266 -23.51 -2.91 10.74
CA ASP A 266 -22.22 -2.30 11.10
C ASP A 266 -22.33 -0.81 11.46
N ILE A 267 -23.27 -0.07 10.85
CA ILE A 267 -23.51 1.33 11.20
C ILE A 267 -24.11 1.42 12.61
N ARG A 268 -25.12 0.59 12.92
CA ARG A 268 -25.73 0.55 14.26
C ARG A 268 -24.70 0.17 15.32
N LYS A 269 -23.87 -0.84 15.03
CA LYS A 269 -22.77 -1.30 15.89
C LYS A 269 -21.79 -0.16 16.19
N ASN A 270 -21.30 0.52 15.15
CA ASN A 270 -20.31 1.59 15.31
C ASN A 270 -20.91 2.83 15.99
N ALA A 271 -22.17 3.17 15.70
CA ALA A 271 -22.86 4.26 16.37
C ALA A 271 -23.08 3.96 17.86
N ALA A 272 -23.43 2.72 18.21
CA ALA A 272 -23.54 2.31 19.62
C ALA A 272 -22.21 2.43 20.35
N THR A 273 -21.13 1.89 19.76
CA THR A 273 -19.76 2.02 20.30
C THR A 273 -19.35 3.49 20.47
N ALA A 274 -19.65 4.33 19.48
CA ALA A 274 -19.31 5.75 19.54
C ALA A 274 -20.04 6.49 20.67
N LEU A 275 -21.34 6.21 20.86
CA LEU A 275 -22.13 6.77 21.97
C LEU A 275 -21.59 6.32 23.34
N GLY A 276 -21.14 5.07 23.44
CA GLY A 276 -20.44 4.54 24.61
C GLY A 276 -19.17 5.32 24.94
N ALA A 277 -18.29 5.45 23.95
CA ALA A 277 -17.01 6.15 24.09
C ALA A 277 -17.16 7.64 24.42
N ILE A 278 -18.22 8.29 23.92
CA ILE A 278 -18.56 9.69 24.23
C ILE A 278 -19.12 9.82 25.66
N GLY A 279 -19.73 8.77 26.21
CA GLY A 279 -20.44 8.85 27.50
C GLY A 279 -21.83 9.47 27.36
N ALA A 280 -22.53 9.22 26.25
CA ALA A 280 -23.81 9.87 25.93
C ALA A 280 -24.98 9.35 26.79
N LEU A 281 -25.22 9.97 27.95
CA LEU A 281 -26.30 9.62 28.88
C LEU A 281 -27.69 9.69 28.22
N GLU A 282 -27.90 10.64 27.30
CA GLU A 282 -29.16 10.81 26.59
C GLU A 282 -29.49 9.64 25.66
N ALA A 283 -28.47 8.85 25.28
CA ALA A 283 -28.64 7.71 24.39
C ALA A 283 -28.98 6.39 25.12
N VAL A 284 -28.94 6.36 26.46
CA VAL A 284 -29.12 5.13 27.26
C VAL A 284 -30.37 4.35 26.87
N ASN A 285 -31.53 5.01 26.80
CA ASN A 285 -32.80 4.34 26.44
C ASN A 285 -32.76 3.71 25.04
N ARG A 286 -32.09 4.37 24.09
CA ARG A 286 -31.95 3.86 22.71
C ARG A 286 -30.97 2.70 22.64
N LEU A 287 -29.86 2.77 23.37
CA LEU A 287 -28.89 1.68 23.49
C LEU A 287 -29.50 0.46 24.20
N THR A 288 -30.33 0.65 25.22
CA THR A 288 -31.07 -0.45 25.88
C THR A 288 -32.03 -1.15 24.93
N ALA A 289 -32.73 -0.42 24.05
CA ALA A 289 -33.53 -1.07 23.01
C ALA A 289 -32.65 -1.90 22.05
N LEU A 290 -31.45 -1.39 21.73
CA LEU A 290 -30.51 -2.03 20.81
C LEU A 290 -29.85 -3.30 21.37
N THR A 291 -29.95 -3.59 22.68
CA THR A 291 -29.51 -4.88 23.23
C THR A 291 -30.40 -6.05 22.77
N HIS A 292 -31.53 -5.76 22.11
CA HIS A 292 -32.43 -6.72 21.50
C HIS A 292 -32.36 -6.71 19.95
N ASP A 293 -31.33 -6.07 19.37
CA ASP A 293 -31.13 -6.05 17.93
C ASP A 293 -30.99 -7.47 17.35
N ASN A 294 -31.44 -7.68 16.11
CA ASN A 294 -31.33 -8.98 15.44
C ASN A 294 -29.86 -9.41 15.26
N ASP A 295 -28.95 -8.46 15.07
CA ASP A 295 -27.52 -8.71 14.88
C ASP A 295 -26.77 -8.88 16.23
N VAL A 296 -26.01 -9.98 16.34
CA VAL A 296 -25.28 -10.34 17.56
C VAL A 296 -24.23 -9.29 17.94
N GLU A 297 -23.50 -8.76 16.97
CA GLU A 297 -22.42 -7.81 17.21
C GLU A 297 -22.96 -6.44 17.59
N VAL A 298 -24.12 -6.06 17.05
CA VAL A 298 -24.85 -4.86 17.48
C VAL A 298 -25.29 -4.98 18.94
N ARG A 299 -25.88 -6.11 19.36
CA ARG A 299 -26.27 -6.33 20.77
C ARG A 299 -25.06 -6.22 21.72
N LYS A 300 -23.93 -6.85 21.36
CA LYS A 300 -22.68 -6.77 22.13
C LYS A 300 -22.17 -5.33 22.24
N ALA A 301 -22.18 -4.58 21.14
CA ALA A 301 -21.78 -3.18 21.13
C ALA A 301 -22.67 -2.32 22.03
N ALA A 302 -24.00 -2.49 21.96
CA ALA A 302 -24.94 -1.78 22.81
C ALA A 302 -24.71 -2.04 24.31
N SER A 303 -24.54 -3.30 24.71
CA SER A 303 -24.26 -3.67 26.10
C SER A 303 -22.93 -3.10 26.61
N ARG A 304 -21.88 -3.10 25.77
CA ARG A 304 -20.60 -2.47 26.13
C ARG A 304 -20.75 -0.96 26.29
N ALA A 305 -21.42 -0.29 25.36
CA ALA A 305 -21.65 1.15 25.41
C ALA A 305 -22.40 1.59 26.67
N LEU A 306 -23.44 0.83 27.08
CA LEU A 306 -24.16 1.08 28.33
C LEU A 306 -23.25 0.98 29.56
N ASN A 307 -22.37 -0.04 29.60
CA ASN A 307 -21.40 -0.20 30.68
C ASN A 307 -20.38 0.96 30.72
N GLU A 308 -19.86 1.37 29.56
CA GLU A 308 -18.93 2.51 29.44
C GLU A 308 -19.56 3.81 29.95
N ILE A 309 -20.81 4.09 29.55
CA ILE A 309 -21.56 5.26 30.02
C ILE A 309 -21.78 5.23 31.54
N ALA A 310 -22.16 4.06 32.09
CA ALA A 310 -22.37 3.91 33.52
C ALA A 310 -21.09 4.12 34.34
N LEU A 311 -19.94 3.67 33.83
CA LEU A 311 -18.65 3.89 34.46
C LEU A 311 -18.23 5.36 34.40
N ALA A 312 -18.41 6.02 33.25
CA ALA A 312 -18.11 7.45 33.10
C ALA A 312 -18.95 8.31 34.04
N GLY A 313 -20.24 8.00 34.22
CA GLY A 313 -21.13 8.72 35.12
C GLY A 313 -20.79 8.60 36.62
N ARG A 314 -20.07 7.54 37.03
CA ARG A 314 -19.62 7.34 38.42
C ARG A 314 -18.35 8.14 38.79
N VAL A 315 -17.61 8.64 37.80
CA VAL A 315 -16.35 9.38 38.03
C VAL A 315 -16.61 10.89 38.20
N VAL A 316 -17.80 11.37 37.82
CA VAL A 316 -18.18 12.79 37.84
C VAL A 316 -19.02 13.17 39.09
N GLN A 317 -19.31 12.20 39.96
CA GLN A 317 -19.98 12.38 41.26
C GLN A 317 -18.98 12.30 42.41
#